data_AF-W2P2Q9-F1
#
_entry.id   AF-W2P2Q9-F1
#
_cell.length_a   1.000
_cell.length_b   1.000
_cell.length_c   1.000
_cell.angle_alpha   90.00
_cell.angle_beta   90.00
_cell.angle_gamma   90.00
#
_symmetry.space_group_name_H-M   'P 1'
#
loop_
_entity.id
_entity.type
_entity.pdbx_description
1 polymer ?
#
loop_
_entity_poly.entity_id
_entity_poly.type
_entity_poly.pdbx_seq_one_letter_code
_entity_poly.pdbx_strand_id
1 'polypeptide(L)'
;MTDLAMQDAMELVSFKLGQRTTPTLATGHDSGAVESAQGKNSAMPKLRRLDCPTFSSSDDDDVISFSGIPMTNSVNSGRTIVENDRGFRKKSREKMRRHDVNIKFEMLVNVLGLASRACKKNILHEAASAIKGLKRECNQLRRERDRLQQELNNLATYLQSTESRRI
;
A
#
# COMPACT_ATOMS: atom_id res chain seq x y z
N MET A 1 -40.84 -1.29 8.07
CA MET A 1 -39.54 -0.58 8.21
C MET A 1 -38.40 -1.42 7.61
N THR A 2 -38.65 -2.07 6.46
CA THR A 2 -37.76 -3.08 5.84
C THR A 2 -37.49 -2.83 4.36
N ASP A 3 -38.22 -1.91 3.71
CA ASP A 3 -38.05 -1.62 2.28
C ASP A 3 -36.82 -0.78 1.97
N LEU A 4 -36.43 0.15 2.86
CA LEU A 4 -35.36 1.10 2.57
C LEU A 4 -33.97 0.44 2.50
N ALA A 5 -33.73 -0.57 3.34
CA ALA A 5 -32.44 -1.28 3.40
C ALA A 5 -32.24 -2.26 2.23
N MET A 6 -33.33 -2.78 1.66
CA MET A 6 -33.24 -3.69 0.50
C MET A 6 -33.02 -2.91 -0.80
N GLN A 7 -33.51 -1.67 -0.87
CA GLN A 7 -33.32 -0.78 -2.01
C GLN A 7 -31.87 -0.28 -2.11
N ASP A 8 -31.25 0.06 -0.98
CA ASP A 8 -29.83 0.48 -0.89
C ASP A 8 -28.87 -0.66 -1.30
N ALA A 9 -29.22 -1.91 -0.98
CA ALA A 9 -28.44 -3.09 -1.38
C ALA A 9 -28.45 -3.36 -2.90
N MET A 10 -29.51 -2.97 -3.63
CA MET A 10 -29.56 -3.11 -5.09
C MET A 10 -28.79 -1.99 -5.82
N GLU A 11 -28.65 -0.81 -5.19
CA GLU A 11 -27.92 0.32 -5.77
C GLU A 11 -26.41 0.06 -5.82
N LEU A 12 -25.87 -0.68 -4.84
CA LEU A 12 -24.45 -1.04 -4.77
C LEU A 12 -24.01 -2.05 -5.85
N VAL A 13 -24.93 -2.79 -6.47
CA VAL A 13 -24.63 -3.74 -7.56
C VAL A 13 -24.54 -3.03 -8.92
N SER A 14 -25.04 -1.79 -9.02
CA SER A 14 -25.09 -1.00 -10.26
C SER A 14 -23.94 0.01 -10.41
N PHE A 15 -23.00 0.06 -9.47
CA PHE A 15 -21.89 1.02 -9.49
C PHE A 15 -20.80 0.61 -10.49
N LYS A 16 -20.87 1.13 -11.73
CA LYS A 16 -19.74 1.11 -12.67
C LYS A 16 -18.86 2.34 -12.47
N LEU A 17 -17.63 2.10 -12.03
CA LEU A 17 -16.57 3.12 -11.96
C LEU A 17 -16.26 3.65 -13.37
N GLY A 18 -16.64 4.89 -13.63
CA GLY A 18 -16.47 5.56 -14.91
C GLY A 18 -15.01 5.59 -15.37
N GLN A 19 -14.78 5.07 -16.58
CA GLN A 19 -13.57 5.34 -17.34
C GLN A 19 -13.59 6.81 -17.74
N ARG A 20 -12.64 7.59 -17.20
CA ARG A 20 -12.40 8.96 -17.67
C ARG A 20 -11.73 8.86 -19.03
N THR A 21 -12.49 9.23 -20.05
CA THR A 21 -11.99 9.58 -21.37
C THR A 21 -11.16 10.86 -21.26
N THR A 22 -9.93 10.83 -21.77
CA THR A 22 -9.14 12.02 -22.08
C THR A 22 -9.33 12.37 -23.56
N PRO A 23 -9.45 13.67 -23.91
CA PRO A 23 -9.86 14.09 -25.24
C PRO A 23 -8.74 13.98 -26.27
N THR A 24 -9.17 13.56 -27.45
CA THR A 24 -8.54 13.52 -28.77
C THR A 24 -7.80 14.80 -29.16
N LEU A 25 -6.60 14.64 -29.70
CA LEU A 25 -6.05 15.49 -30.77
C LEU A 25 -5.62 14.55 -31.92
N ALA A 26 -6.34 14.66 -33.04
CA ALA A 26 -6.04 14.03 -34.33
C ALA A 26 -4.75 14.64 -34.92
N THR A 27 -3.98 13.99 -35.80
CA THR A 27 -4.32 13.66 -37.19
C THR A 27 -3.13 12.94 -37.83
N GLY A 28 -3.36 11.96 -38.72
CA GLY A 28 -2.34 11.51 -39.68
C GLY A 28 -2.48 10.05 -40.14
N HIS A 29 -3.17 9.85 -41.26
CA HIS A 29 -3.26 8.64 -42.09
C HIS A 29 -1.90 7.97 -42.39
N ASP A 30 -1.82 6.63 -42.44
CA ASP A 30 -1.95 5.89 -43.72
C ASP A 30 -1.87 4.36 -43.57
N SER A 31 -2.42 3.71 -44.60
CA SER A 31 -2.67 2.26 -44.79
C SER A 31 -1.41 1.39 -44.94
N GLY A 32 -1.53 0.08 -44.71
CA GLY A 32 -0.62 -0.91 -45.32
C GLY A 32 -0.49 -2.24 -44.57
N ALA A 33 -0.72 -3.34 -45.27
CA ALA A 33 -0.83 -4.71 -44.77
C ALA A 33 0.52 -5.49 -44.69
N VAL A 34 0.39 -6.77 -44.30
CA VAL A 34 1.23 -7.96 -44.62
C VAL A 34 2.25 -8.44 -43.55
N GLU A 35 1.85 -9.54 -42.89
CA GLU A 35 2.51 -10.84 -42.72
C GLU A 35 3.97 -11.01 -42.20
N SER A 36 4.08 -11.95 -41.23
CA SER A 36 5.09 -13.02 -41.11
C SER A 36 6.31 -12.89 -40.15
N ALA A 37 6.57 -14.04 -39.51
CA ALA A 37 7.82 -14.59 -38.96
C ALA A 37 8.52 -13.98 -37.71
N GLN A 38 8.29 -14.65 -36.57
CA GLN A 38 9.29 -15.30 -35.69
C GLN A 38 10.79 -14.91 -35.79
N GLY A 39 11.40 -14.48 -34.67
CA GLY A 39 12.80 -14.81 -34.34
C GLY A 39 13.75 -13.69 -33.89
N LYS A 40 14.01 -13.63 -32.58
CA LYS A 40 15.33 -13.45 -31.91
C LYS A 40 16.35 -12.46 -32.51
N ASN A 41 16.60 -11.34 -31.82
CA ASN A 41 17.89 -11.00 -31.17
C ASN A 41 18.03 -9.49 -30.87
N SER A 42 18.55 -9.24 -29.67
CA SER A 42 19.15 -8.02 -29.12
C SER A 42 19.64 -6.91 -30.08
N ALA A 43 19.24 -5.67 -29.81
CA ALA A 43 20.14 -4.49 -29.77
C ALA A 43 19.36 -3.26 -29.26
N MET A 44 19.71 -2.77 -28.06
CA MET A 44 19.14 -1.54 -27.49
C MET A 44 19.84 -0.33 -28.13
N PRO A 45 19.10 0.67 -28.67
CA PRO A 45 19.71 1.90 -29.17
C PRO A 45 20.33 2.70 -28.01
N LYS A 46 21.62 3.01 -28.17
CA LYS A 46 22.46 3.75 -27.23
C LYS A 46 21.98 5.21 -27.13
N LEU A 47 21.12 5.51 -26.15
CA LEU A 47 20.72 6.88 -25.87
C LEU A 47 21.86 7.65 -25.18
N ARG A 48 22.19 8.80 -25.78
CA ARG A 48 23.23 9.73 -25.35
C ARG A 48 23.00 10.18 -23.91
N ARG A 49 24.05 10.11 -23.09
CA ARG A 49 24.08 10.77 -21.77
C ARG A 49 23.90 12.26 -21.98
N LEU A 50 22.93 12.85 -21.27
CA LEU A 50 22.98 14.27 -20.96
C LEU A 50 23.97 14.44 -19.81
N ASP A 51 25.09 15.09 -20.09
CA ASP A 51 26.04 15.54 -19.09
C ASP A 51 25.41 16.71 -18.32
N CYS A 52 25.16 16.50 -17.02
CA CYS A 52 24.86 17.60 -16.12
C CYS A 52 26.17 18.32 -15.78
N PRO A 53 26.30 19.64 -15.99
CA PRO A 53 27.48 20.34 -15.53
C PRO A 53 27.49 20.39 -14.00
N THR A 54 28.51 19.77 -13.42
CA THR A 54 28.99 19.99 -12.06
C THR A 54 29.35 21.48 -11.93
N PHE A 55 28.53 22.24 -11.21
CA PHE A 55 28.95 23.52 -10.68
C PHE A 55 29.85 23.23 -9.47
N SER A 56 31.17 23.16 -9.71
CA SER A 56 32.17 23.32 -8.66
C SER A 56 32.12 24.76 -8.19
N SER A 57 31.48 25.01 -7.04
CA SER A 57 31.69 26.25 -6.29
C SER A 57 33.05 26.14 -5.60
N SER A 58 33.90 27.11 -5.92
CA SER A 58 35.25 27.31 -5.43
C SER A 58 35.33 27.43 -3.90
N ASP A 59 36.49 27.01 -3.41
CA ASP A 59 37.05 27.05 -2.07
C ASP A 59 37.06 28.47 -1.45
N ASP A 60 36.70 28.59 -0.17
CA ASP A 60 36.95 29.75 0.71
C ASP A 60 36.97 29.25 2.18
N ASP A 61 38.18 28.91 2.65
CA ASP A 61 38.71 28.85 4.03
C ASP A 61 37.77 28.55 5.23
N ASP A 62 37.63 27.27 5.62
CA ASP A 62 37.17 26.88 6.96
C ASP A 62 38.32 26.93 7.98
N VAL A 63 38.67 28.13 8.48
CA VAL A 63 39.37 28.26 9.77
C VAL A 63 38.35 28.18 10.91
N ILE A 64 37.97 26.96 11.30
CA ILE A 64 37.26 26.74 12.56
C ILE A 64 38.25 27.00 13.71
N SER A 65 38.37 28.27 14.10
CA SER A 65 39.03 28.68 15.33
C SER A 65 38.20 28.25 16.53
N PHE A 66 38.54 27.08 17.08
CA PHE A 66 38.13 26.68 18.43
C PHE A 66 38.88 27.56 19.44
N SER A 67 38.30 28.69 19.83
CA SER A 67 38.66 29.35 21.09
C SER A 67 37.45 30.08 21.65
N GLY A 68 37.06 29.71 22.87
CA GLY A 68 35.98 30.36 23.58
C GLY A 68 36.38 31.74 24.05
N ILE A 69 35.49 32.72 23.84
CA ILE A 69 35.16 33.82 24.76
C ILE A 69 33.71 34.25 24.42
N PRO A 70 32.82 34.45 25.42
CA PRO A 70 31.49 34.97 25.19
C PRO A 70 31.53 36.50 25.25
N MET A 71 31.36 37.19 24.12
CA MET A 71 30.96 38.60 24.13
C MET A 71 29.93 38.88 23.05
N THR A 72 28.81 39.39 23.56
CA THR A 72 27.67 40.02 22.92
C THR A 72 27.95 40.55 21.51
N ASN A 73 27.26 40.02 20.49
CA ASN A 73 26.88 40.83 19.33
C ASN A 73 25.68 40.22 18.57
N SER A 74 24.60 40.98 18.63
CA SER A 74 23.27 40.75 18.08
C SER A 74 23.22 40.90 16.55
N VAL A 75 24.03 40.14 15.81
CA VAL A 75 23.97 40.14 14.33
C VAL A 75 24.11 38.77 13.68
N ASN A 76 24.58 37.74 14.39
CA ASN A 76 24.57 36.35 13.91
C ASN A 76 23.37 35.52 14.41
N SER A 77 22.49 36.12 15.22
CA SER A 77 21.32 35.41 15.77
C SER A 77 20.30 35.03 14.69
N GLY A 78 20.20 35.73 13.57
CA GLY A 78 19.22 35.39 12.53
C GLY A 78 19.47 34.04 11.85
N ARG A 79 20.74 33.68 11.60
CA ARG A 79 21.10 32.47 10.83
C ARG A 79 20.99 31.20 11.68
N THR A 80 21.43 31.27 12.93
CA THR A 80 21.31 30.15 13.89
C THR A 80 19.88 29.96 14.39
N ILE A 81 19.09 31.03 14.59
CA ILE A 81 17.67 30.92 14.98
C ILE A 81 16.84 30.25 13.89
N VAL A 82 17.04 30.61 12.61
CA VAL A 82 16.30 30.01 11.49
C VAL A 82 16.70 28.54 11.26
N GLU A 83 17.99 28.20 11.40
CA GLU A 83 18.44 26.80 11.33
C GLU A 83 17.91 25.96 12.49
N ASN A 84 17.86 26.53 13.70
CA ASN A 84 17.31 25.86 14.86
C ASN A 84 15.79 25.63 14.70
N ASP A 85 15.03 26.61 14.17
CA ASP A 85 13.57 26.46 13.93
C ASP A 85 13.26 25.40 12.86
N ARG A 86 14.05 25.37 11.76
CA ARG A 86 13.96 24.29 10.77
C ARG A 86 14.22 22.92 11.40
N GLY A 87 15.25 22.84 12.24
CA GLY A 87 15.60 21.65 13.03
C GLY A 87 14.47 21.21 13.97
N PHE A 88 13.87 22.14 14.71
CA PHE A 88 12.75 21.87 15.63
C PHE A 88 11.52 21.37 14.90
N ARG A 89 11.13 21.99 13.79
CA ARG A 89 10.01 21.53 12.97
C ARG A 89 10.27 20.12 12.42
N LYS A 90 11.49 19.85 11.95
CA LYS A 90 11.88 18.51 11.48
C LYS A 90 11.83 17.47 12.60
N LYS A 91 12.36 17.80 13.79
CA LYS A 91 12.36 16.92 14.97
C LYS A 91 10.94 16.66 15.49
N SER A 92 10.09 17.68 15.51
CA SER A 92 8.68 17.58 15.91
C SER A 92 7.89 16.67 14.96
N ARG A 93 8.01 16.88 13.65
CA ARG A 93 7.39 16.00 12.64
C ARG A 93 7.82 14.55 12.80
N GLU A 94 9.12 14.31 13.00
CA GLU A 94 9.63 12.94 13.18
C GLU A 94 9.17 12.32 14.51
N LYS A 95 9.05 13.11 15.59
CA LYS A 95 8.47 12.66 16.86
C LYS A 95 7.04 12.16 16.66
N MET A 96 6.20 12.93 15.96
CA MET A 96 4.84 12.53 15.65
C MET A 96 4.79 11.27 14.78
N ARG A 97 5.59 11.21 13.72
CA ARG A 97 5.64 10.04 12.84
C ARG A 97 5.99 8.75 13.61
N ARG A 98 6.94 8.81 14.55
CA ARG A 98 7.29 7.64 15.40
C ARG A 98 6.19 7.29 16.39
N HIS A 99 5.54 8.30 16.96
CA HIS A 99 4.43 8.10 17.88
C HIS A 99 3.26 7.37 17.19
N ASP A 100 2.86 7.83 16.00
CA ASP A 100 1.80 7.20 15.21
C ASP A 100 2.13 5.74 14.85
N VAL A 101 3.39 5.48 14.49
CA VAL A 101 3.86 4.11 14.24
C VAL A 101 3.78 3.27 15.51
N ASN A 102 4.17 3.81 16.67
CA ASN A 102 4.08 3.08 17.93
C ASN A 102 2.62 2.77 18.29
N ILE A 103 1.68 3.71 18.11
CA ILE A 103 0.25 3.46 18.31
C ILE A 103 -0.22 2.27 17.46
N LYS A 104 0.18 2.20 16.18
CA LYS A 104 -0.17 1.07 15.31
C LYS A 104 0.40 -0.26 15.81
N PHE A 105 1.60 -0.26 16.40
CA PHE A 105 2.16 -1.46 17.02
C PHE A 105 1.37 -1.88 18.26
N GLU A 106 0.96 -0.95 19.12
CA GLU A 106 0.12 -1.25 20.29
C GLU A 106 -1.25 -1.83 19.87
N MET A 107 -1.88 -1.26 18.84
CA MET A 107 -3.11 -1.83 18.27
C MET A 107 -2.90 -3.26 17.77
N LEU A 108 -1.77 -3.51 17.10
CA LEU A 108 -1.45 -4.84 16.58
C LEU A 108 -1.19 -5.85 17.71
N VAL A 109 -0.51 -5.44 18.79
CA VAL A 109 -0.33 -6.26 20.01
C VAL A 109 -1.68 -6.66 20.58
N ASN A 110 -2.63 -5.72 20.69
CA ASN A 110 -3.98 -5.98 21.20
C ASN A 110 -4.75 -6.96 20.31
N VAL A 111 -4.74 -6.76 18.98
CA VAL A 111 -5.44 -7.64 18.03
C VAL A 111 -4.86 -9.06 18.03
N LEU A 112 -3.54 -9.19 18.17
CA LEU A 112 -2.88 -10.49 18.23
C LEU A 112 -2.94 -11.15 19.63
N GLY A 113 -3.48 -10.45 20.63
CA GLY A 113 -3.52 -10.95 22.00
C GLY A 113 -2.13 -11.19 22.62
N LEU A 114 -1.12 -10.44 22.17
CA LEU A 114 0.25 -10.59 22.68
C LEU A 114 0.40 -9.88 24.03
N ALA A 115 1.35 -10.36 24.84
CA ALA A 115 1.74 -9.65 26.04
C ALA A 115 2.28 -8.25 25.70
N SER A 116 2.00 -7.26 26.56
CA SER A 116 2.26 -5.82 26.33
C SER A 116 3.75 -5.43 26.10
N ARG A 117 4.70 -6.34 26.31
CA ARG A 117 6.15 -6.10 26.13
C ARG A 117 6.78 -6.86 24.94
N ALA A 118 6.00 -7.16 23.90
CA ALA A 118 6.52 -7.86 22.73
C ALA A 118 7.47 -7.00 21.88
N CYS A 119 8.58 -7.60 21.41
CA CYS A 119 9.50 -6.95 20.49
C CYS A 119 8.86 -6.73 19.11
N LYS A 120 9.10 -5.58 18.46
CA LYS A 120 8.52 -5.23 17.14
C LYS A 120 8.73 -6.31 16.07
N LYS A 121 9.90 -6.95 16.02
CA LYS A 121 10.19 -8.07 15.11
C LYS A 121 9.20 -9.22 15.32
N ASN A 122 8.97 -9.60 16.57
CA ASN A 122 8.10 -10.71 16.92
C ASN A 122 6.64 -10.35 16.65
N ILE A 123 6.21 -9.12 16.96
CA ILE A 123 4.86 -8.64 16.62
C ILE A 123 4.59 -8.79 15.11
N LEU A 124 5.54 -8.38 14.26
CA LEU A 124 5.38 -8.52 12.80
C LEU A 124 5.39 -9.98 12.34
N HIS A 125 6.24 -10.82 12.94
CA HIS A 125 6.31 -12.25 12.63
C HIS A 125 5.00 -12.97 12.99
N GLU A 126 4.45 -12.68 14.18
CA GLU A 126 3.17 -13.21 14.62
C GLU A 126 2.02 -12.73 13.74
N ALA A 127 2.00 -11.44 13.37
CA ALA A 127 1.01 -10.92 12.43
C ALA A 127 1.02 -11.66 11.09
N ALA A 128 2.21 -11.87 10.52
CA ALA A 128 2.36 -12.60 9.27
C ALA A 128 1.91 -14.06 9.39
N SER A 129 2.27 -14.72 10.50
CA SER A 129 1.88 -16.10 10.80
C SER A 129 0.38 -16.23 10.98
N ALA A 130 -0.24 -15.33 11.75
CA ALA A 130 -1.69 -15.28 11.98
C ALA A 130 -2.47 -15.07 10.68
N ILE A 131 -2.07 -14.13 9.83
CA ILE A 131 -2.70 -13.90 8.52
C ILE A 131 -2.62 -15.17 7.66
N LYS A 132 -1.47 -15.85 7.64
CA LYS A 132 -1.29 -17.09 6.88
C LYS A 132 -2.15 -18.23 7.42
N GLY A 133 -2.25 -18.35 8.74
CA GLY A 133 -3.12 -19.32 9.43
C GLY A 133 -4.59 -19.10 9.10
N LEU A 134 -5.09 -17.88 9.34
CA LEU A 134 -6.49 -17.51 9.10
C LEU A 134 -6.91 -17.69 7.64
N LYS A 135 -6.02 -17.36 6.67
CA LYS A 135 -6.30 -17.63 5.25
C LYS A 135 -6.52 -19.11 4.96
N ARG A 136 -5.73 -20.00 5.58
CA ARG A 136 -5.88 -21.45 5.41
C ARG A 136 -7.17 -21.95 6.04
N GLU A 137 -7.47 -21.47 7.24
CA GLU A 137 -8.70 -21.80 7.96
C GLU A 137 -9.94 -21.36 7.19
N CYS A 138 -9.98 -20.12 6.70
CA CYS A 138 -11.05 -19.63 5.82
C CYS A 138 -11.26 -20.53 4.59
N ASN A 139 -10.17 -21.00 3.97
CA ASN A 139 -10.26 -21.89 2.81
C ASN A 139 -10.71 -23.31 3.19
N GLN A 140 -10.40 -23.77 4.40
CA GLN A 140 -10.88 -25.04 4.93
C GLN A 140 -12.39 -24.98 5.19
N LEU A 141 -12.84 -23.95 5.92
CA LEU A 141 -14.25 -23.74 6.22
C LEU A 141 -15.10 -23.58 4.95
N ARG A 142 -14.59 -22.91 3.91
CA ARG A 142 -15.28 -22.86 2.60
C ARG A 142 -15.48 -24.26 2.00
N ARG A 143 -14.43 -25.08 1.98
CA ARG A 143 -14.50 -26.46 1.46
C ARG A 143 -15.47 -27.32 2.26
N GLU A 144 -15.46 -27.19 3.59
CA GLU A 144 -16.40 -27.91 4.46
C GLU A 144 -17.83 -27.47 4.23
N ARG A 145 -18.08 -26.17 4.12
CA ARG A 145 -19.40 -25.62 3.76
C ARG A 145 -19.87 -26.18 2.42
N ASP A 146 -19.03 -26.18 1.39
CA ASP A 146 -19.38 -26.68 0.06
C ASP A 146 -19.69 -28.19 0.08
N ARG A 147 -18.90 -28.97 0.84
CA ARG A 147 -19.14 -30.40 1.06
C ARG A 147 -20.47 -30.65 1.77
N LEU A 148 -20.73 -29.97 2.88
CA LEU A 148 -21.98 -30.11 3.63
C LEU A 148 -23.18 -29.70 2.77
N GLN A 149 -23.04 -28.66 1.95
CA GLN A 149 -24.08 -28.25 1.02
C GLN A 149 -24.38 -29.33 -0.02
N GLN A 150 -23.35 -30.03 -0.53
CA GLN A 150 -23.52 -31.14 -1.44
C GLN A 150 -24.22 -32.33 -0.75
N GLU A 151 -23.81 -32.68 0.47
CA GLU A 151 -24.46 -33.74 1.26
C GLU A 151 -25.94 -33.43 1.52
N LEU A 152 -26.27 -32.17 1.86
CA LEU A 152 -27.66 -31.72 2.02
C LEU A 152 -28.46 -31.86 0.71
N ASN A 153 -27.90 -31.43 -0.42
CA ASN A 153 -28.56 -31.54 -1.73
C ASN A 153 -28.80 -33.00 -2.13
N ASN A 154 -27.82 -33.89 -1.86
CA ASN A 154 -27.96 -35.32 -2.11
C ASN A 154 -29.10 -35.91 -1.26
N LEU A 155 -29.17 -35.53 0.01
CA LEU A 155 -30.23 -35.98 0.91
C LEU A 155 -31.61 -35.46 0.48
N ALA A 156 -31.71 -34.19 0.11
CA ALA A 156 -32.94 -33.60 -0.42
C ALA A 156 -33.42 -34.33 -1.69
N THR A 157 -32.50 -34.62 -2.61
CA THR A 157 -32.79 -35.39 -3.84
C THR A 157 -33.25 -36.81 -3.51
N TYR A 158 -32.61 -37.47 -2.54
CA TYR A 158 -33.00 -38.80 -2.09
C TYR A 158 -34.45 -38.79 -1.56
N LEU A 159 -34.77 -37.86 -0.67
CA LEU A 159 -36.12 -37.72 -0.09
C LEU A 159 -37.18 -37.48 -1.18
N GLN A 160 -36.94 -36.54 -2.09
CA GLN A 160 -37.85 -36.29 -3.23
C GLN A 160 -38.06 -37.56 -4.07
N SER A 161 -36.99 -38.33 -4.33
CA SER A 161 -37.10 -39.59 -5.09
C SER A 161 -37.87 -40.69 -4.36
N THR A 162 -37.89 -40.65 -3.02
CA THR A 162 -38.65 -41.61 -2.20
C THR A 162 -40.12 -41.22 -2.08
N GLU A 163 -40.43 -39.92 -2.01
CA GLU A 163 -41.81 -39.42 -2.05
C GLU A 163 -42.47 -39.72 -3.41
N SER A 164 -41.77 -39.48 -4.51
CA SER A 164 -42.26 -39.82 -5.86
C SER A 164 -42.46 -41.31 -6.10
N ARG A 165 -41.88 -42.20 -5.27
CA ARG A 165 -42.03 -43.66 -5.37
C ARG A 165 -43.19 -44.23 -4.56
N ARG A 166 -43.80 -43.42 -3.68
CA ARG A 166 -44.92 -43.83 -2.82
C ARG A 166 -46.29 -43.43 -3.37
N ILE A 167 -46.33 -42.67 -4.47
CA ILE A 167 -47.52 -42.28 -5.22
C ILE A 167 -47.62 -43.17 -6.46
#